data_AF-A0A3T1B0B0-F1
#
_entry.id   AF-A0A3T1B0B0-F1
#
_cell.length_a   1.000
_cell.length_b   1.000
_cell.length_c   1.000
_cell.angle_alpha   90.00
_cell.angle_beta   90.00
_cell.angle_gamma   90.00
#
_symmetry.space_group_name_H-M   'P 1'
#
loop_
_entity.id
_entity.type
_entity.pdbx_description
1 polymer ?
#
loop_
_entity_poly.entity_id
_entity_poly.type
_entity_poly.pdbx_seq_one_letter_code
_entity_poly.pdbx_strand_id
1 'polypeptide(L)'
;MGSTVTVCRDCCCGSLRKHPSVDHDGQLRALRGALEPEHRVRTSQCLDVCSQSNVVVVQPDPVARRAGAKPVWFGLVHDDVVLNDLVGWVRDGGPGVAPLPAVLELSVITPPAP
;
A
#
# COMPACT_ATOMS: atom_id res chain seq x y z
N MET A 1 -4.82 -2.64 17.32
CA MET A 1 -3.93 -2.76 16.15
C MET A 1 -4.76 -2.42 14.93
N GLY A 2 -4.38 -1.36 14.22
CA GLY A 2 -5.00 -1.01 12.95
C GLY A 2 -4.57 -1.92 11.81
N SER A 3 -4.83 -1.48 10.60
CA SER A 3 -4.41 -2.09 9.34
C SER A 3 -2.91 -2.43 9.30
N THR A 4 -2.55 -3.44 8.49
CA THR A 4 -1.15 -3.68 8.10
C THR A 4 -0.95 -3.23 6.67
N VAL A 5 0.10 -2.45 6.43
CA VAL A 5 0.51 -1.99 5.10
C VAL A 5 1.78 -2.73 4.73
N THR A 6 1.73 -3.48 3.64
CA THR A 6 2.86 -4.25 3.11
C THR A 6 3.35 -3.61 1.82
N VAL A 7 4.63 -3.26 1.75
CA VAL A 7 5.23 -2.63 0.58
C VAL A 7 6.22 -3.58 -0.08
N CYS A 8 6.05 -3.82 -1.38
CA CYS A 8 6.97 -4.62 -2.19
C CYS A 8 8.29 -3.85 -2.40
N ARG A 9 9.41 -4.45 -1.98
CA ARG A 9 10.75 -3.81 -1.97
C ARG A 9 11.85 -4.70 -2.55
N ASP A 10 11.52 -5.55 -3.50
CA ASP A 10 12.49 -6.41 -4.22
C ASP A 10 12.87 -5.85 -5.60
N CYS A 11 13.67 -6.59 -6.37
CA CYS A 11 14.36 -6.17 -7.60
C CYS A 11 13.51 -5.38 -8.62
N CYS A 12 12.20 -5.62 -8.71
CA CYS A 12 11.27 -4.95 -9.63
C CYS A 12 10.49 -3.78 -9.00
N CYS A 13 10.26 -3.79 -7.68
CA CYS A 13 9.47 -2.77 -6.98
C CYS A 13 10.34 -2.09 -5.94
N GLY A 14 10.48 -0.77 -6.01
CA GLY A 14 11.41 -0.08 -5.13
C GLY A 14 12.84 0.04 -5.70
N SER A 15 13.03 -0.17 -7.00
CA SER A 15 14.35 -0.06 -7.63
C SER A 15 14.44 1.14 -8.58
N LEU A 16 15.51 1.92 -8.39
CA LEU A 16 15.87 3.06 -9.26
C LEU A 16 16.09 2.63 -10.72
N ARG A 17 16.35 1.35 -10.98
CA ARG A 17 16.45 0.81 -12.34
C ARG A 17 15.13 0.92 -13.09
N LYS A 18 14.00 0.66 -12.42
CA LYS A 18 12.67 0.72 -13.04
C LYS A 18 12.10 2.15 -12.99
N HIS A 19 12.33 2.84 -11.87
CA HIS A 19 11.84 4.20 -11.64
C HIS A 19 12.96 5.09 -11.08
N PRO A 20 13.84 5.63 -11.95
CA PRO A 20 15.02 6.39 -11.51
C PRO A 20 14.71 7.69 -10.77
N SER A 21 13.51 8.25 -11.00
CA SER A 21 13.07 9.51 -10.41
C SER A 21 12.30 9.36 -9.10
N VAL A 22 12.10 8.13 -8.60
CA VAL A 22 11.28 7.87 -7.41
C VAL A 22 12.17 7.54 -6.21
N ASP A 23 12.08 8.34 -5.14
CA ASP A 23 12.72 8.04 -3.85
C ASP A 23 11.90 7.01 -3.07
N HIS A 24 12.07 5.74 -3.42
CA HIS A 24 11.35 4.63 -2.79
C HIS A 24 11.65 4.47 -1.29
N ASP A 25 12.87 4.81 -0.86
CA ASP A 25 13.25 4.74 0.55
C ASP A 25 12.65 5.91 1.34
N GLY A 26 12.64 7.11 0.76
CA GLY A 26 11.91 8.27 1.28
C GLY A 26 10.43 7.99 1.45
N GLN A 27 9.81 7.38 0.44
CA GLN A 27 8.42 6.96 0.51
C GLN A 27 8.16 5.96 1.64
N LEU A 28 9.04 4.96 1.84
CA LEU A 28 8.89 4.00 2.92
C LEU A 28 9.07 4.65 4.30
N ARG A 29 10.01 5.59 4.44
CA ARG A 29 10.17 6.38 5.67
C ARG A 29 8.94 7.23 5.96
N ALA A 30 8.38 7.89 4.93
CA ALA A 30 7.16 8.69 5.05
C ALA A 30 5.97 7.83 5.49
N LEU A 31 5.77 6.65 4.89
CA LEU A 31 4.72 5.72 5.29
C LEU A 31 4.84 5.30 6.76
N ARG A 32 6.05 4.91 7.19
CA ARG A 32 6.30 4.53 8.59
C ARG A 32 6.01 5.68 9.55
N GLY A 33 6.54 6.87 9.26
CA GLY A 33 6.32 8.05 10.09
C GLY A 33 4.86 8.51 10.15
N ALA A 34 4.07 8.22 9.12
CA ALA A 34 2.66 8.61 9.07
C ALA A 34 1.71 7.59 9.70
N LEU A 35 2.04 6.30 9.69
CA LEU A 35 1.09 5.24 10.05
C LEU A 35 1.44 4.50 11.35
N GLU A 36 2.71 4.44 11.74
CA GLU A 36 3.13 3.77 12.97
C GLU A 36 2.99 4.72 14.18
N PRO A 37 2.67 4.21 15.38
CA PRO A 37 2.50 2.79 15.77
C PRO A 37 1.05 2.26 15.66
N GLU A 38 0.09 3.11 15.29
CA GLU A 38 -1.35 2.77 15.27
C GLU A 38 -1.67 1.68 14.24
N HIS A 39 -1.02 1.78 13.08
CA HIS A 39 -0.98 0.79 12.03
C HIS A 39 0.42 0.18 11.93
N ARG A 40 0.54 -0.93 11.19
CA ARG A 40 1.84 -1.60 11.01
C ARG A 40 2.33 -1.45 9.58
N VAL A 41 3.55 -0.96 9.38
CA VAL A 41 4.18 -0.91 8.04
C VAL A 41 5.28 -1.95 7.95
N ARG A 42 5.20 -2.85 6.96
CA ARG A 42 6.25 -3.83 6.69
C ARG A 42 6.63 -3.85 5.23
N THR A 43 7.80 -4.40 4.95
CA THR A 43 8.23 -4.73 3.60
C THR A 43 8.02 -6.21 3.31
N SER A 44 7.79 -6.52 2.05
CA SER A 44 7.94 -7.87 1.49
C SER A 44 9.07 -7.84 0.47
N GLN A 45 9.56 -9.03 0.09
CA GLN A 45 10.35 -9.19 -1.12
C GLN A 45 9.41 -9.00 -2.34
N CYS A 46 9.22 -10.01 -3.19
CA CYS A 46 8.29 -9.94 -4.32
C CYS A 46 6.82 -10.15 -3.90
N LEU A 47 5.89 -9.59 -4.66
CA LEU A 47 4.44 -9.83 -4.57
C LEU A 47 3.85 -10.31 -5.91
N ASP A 48 4.71 -10.79 -6.81
CA ASP A 48 4.41 -11.44 -8.10
C ASP A 48 3.62 -10.64 -9.14
N VAL A 49 3.35 -9.36 -8.87
CA VAL A 49 2.73 -8.40 -9.79
C VAL A 49 3.71 -7.32 -10.23
N CYS A 50 4.92 -7.73 -10.63
CA CYS A 50 6.03 -6.84 -10.95
C CYS A 50 5.73 -5.81 -12.05
N SER A 51 4.79 -6.06 -12.96
CA SER A 51 4.35 -5.10 -13.98
C SER A 51 3.70 -3.87 -13.35
N GLN A 52 2.99 -4.04 -12.24
CA GLN A 52 2.25 -2.97 -11.56
C GLN A 52 3.16 -1.98 -10.82
N SER A 53 4.41 -2.34 -10.51
CA SER A 53 5.40 -1.48 -9.83
C SER A 53 4.97 -0.97 -8.44
N ASN A 54 5.95 -0.76 -7.56
CA ASN A 54 5.77 -0.15 -6.24
C ASN A 54 4.49 -0.58 -5.50
N VAL A 55 4.29 -1.91 -5.44
CA VAL A 55 3.02 -2.48 -4.98
C VAL A 55 2.87 -2.30 -3.48
N VAL A 56 1.69 -1.83 -3.07
CA VAL A 56 1.30 -1.65 -1.67
C VAL A 56 0.04 -2.46 -1.40
N VAL A 57 0.04 -3.26 -0.34
CA VAL A 57 -1.12 -4.05 0.09
C VAL A 57 -1.56 -3.57 1.45
N VAL A 58 -2.80 -3.10 1.55
CA VAL A 58 -3.42 -2.72 2.81
C VAL A 58 -4.30 -3.87 3.27
N GLN A 59 -3.88 -4.57 4.31
CA GLN A 59 -4.71 -5.53 5.01
C GLN A 59 -5.69 -4.78 5.94
N PRO A 60 -6.97 -5.19 6.01
CA PRO A 60 -7.92 -4.60 6.94
C PRO A 60 -7.43 -4.80 8.38
N ASP A 61 -7.90 -3.93 9.28
CA ASP A 61 -7.72 -4.16 10.71
C ASP A 61 -8.41 -5.47 11.16
N PRO A 62 -8.13 -5.96 12.39
CA PRO A 62 -8.72 -7.21 12.86
C PRO A 62 -10.25 -7.23 12.95
N VAL A 63 -10.90 -6.10 13.21
CA VAL A 63 -12.37 -6.00 13.32
C VAL A 63 -13.00 -6.07 11.94
N ALA A 64 -12.56 -5.23 11.01
CA ALA A 64 -13.02 -5.22 9.62
C ALA A 64 -12.76 -6.56 8.94
N ARG A 65 -11.59 -7.17 9.18
CA ARG A 65 -11.26 -8.50 8.66
C ARG A 65 -12.22 -9.57 9.16
N ARG A 66 -12.60 -9.56 10.44
CA ARG A 66 -13.61 -10.49 10.99
C ARG A 66 -15.00 -10.25 10.42
N ALA A 67 -15.32 -9.02 10.05
CA ALA A 67 -16.55 -8.66 9.35
C ALA A 67 -16.53 -9.01 7.85
N GLY A 68 -15.43 -9.59 7.34
CA GLY A 68 -15.32 -10.06 5.96
C GLY A 68 -14.58 -9.11 5.01
N ALA A 69 -14.07 -7.98 5.48
CA ALA A 69 -13.26 -7.08 4.67
C ALA A 69 -12.04 -7.80 4.08
N LYS A 70 -11.71 -7.46 2.84
CA LYS A 70 -10.59 -8.06 2.09
C LYS A 70 -9.44 -7.06 1.96
N PRO A 71 -8.19 -7.53 1.81
CA PRO A 71 -7.07 -6.66 1.48
C PRO A 71 -7.30 -5.94 0.15
N VAL A 72 -6.85 -4.69 0.08
CA VAL A 72 -6.82 -3.91 -1.16
C VAL A 72 -5.37 -3.80 -1.62
N TRP A 73 -5.18 -3.99 -2.93
CA TRP A 73 -3.88 -3.99 -3.58
C TRP A 73 -3.77 -2.76 -4.46
N PHE A 74 -2.65 -2.05 -4.34
CA PHE A 74 -2.35 -0.85 -5.10
C PHE A 74 -1.08 -1.05 -5.92
N GLY A 75 -1.14 -0.69 -7.20
CA GLY A 75 0.00 -0.60 -8.10
C GLY A 75 0.34 0.86 -8.43
N LEU A 76 1.50 1.08 -9.04
CA LEU A 76 1.93 2.36 -9.59
C LEU A 76 1.93 3.51 -8.58
N VAL A 77 2.11 3.21 -7.28
CA VAL A 77 2.12 4.20 -6.20
C VAL A 77 3.44 4.97 -6.21
N HIS A 78 3.71 5.77 -7.24
CA HIS A 78 4.99 6.48 -7.39
C HIS A 78 4.92 7.95 -6.98
N ASP A 79 3.71 8.51 -6.98
CA ASP A 79 3.47 9.92 -6.73
C ASP A 79 3.09 10.17 -5.27
N ASP A 80 3.55 11.29 -4.73
CA ASP A 80 3.29 11.68 -3.34
C ASP A 80 1.80 11.94 -3.08
N VAL A 81 1.04 12.37 -4.08
CA VAL A 81 -0.42 12.55 -3.97
C VAL A 81 -1.09 11.20 -3.70
N VAL A 82 -0.76 10.17 -4.48
CA VAL A 82 -1.31 8.82 -4.29
C VAL A 82 -0.88 8.26 -2.93
N LEU A 83 0.36 8.52 -2.51
CA LEU A 83 0.85 8.10 -1.19
C LEU A 83 0.07 8.77 -0.05
N ASN A 84 -0.15 10.09 -0.15
CA ASN A 84 -0.85 10.87 0.86
C ASN A 84 -2.32 10.46 0.96
N ASP A 85 -2.98 10.24 -0.18
CA ASP A 85 -4.34 9.72 -0.22
C ASP A 85 -4.42 8.33 0.43
N LEU A 86 -3.46 7.44 0.15
CA LEU A 86 -3.38 6.12 0.77
C LEU A 86 -3.21 6.21 2.29
N VAL A 87 -2.33 7.11 2.76
CA VAL A 87 -2.14 7.36 4.19
C VAL A 87 -3.42 7.89 4.84
N GLY A 88 -4.08 8.86 4.22
CA GLY A 88 -5.35 9.41 4.70
C GLY A 88 -6.42 8.31 4.83
N TRP A 89 -6.60 7.54 3.76
CA TRP A 89 -7.56 6.45 3.74
C TRP A 89 -7.27 5.35 4.79
N VAL A 90 -6.00 5.00 5.03
CA VAL A 90 -5.64 4.05 6.08
C VAL A 90 -5.97 4.59 7.48
N ARG A 91 -5.71 5.88 7.72
CA ARG A 91 -6.03 6.56 8.99
C ARG A 91 -7.54 6.66 9.23
N ASP A 92 -8.32 6.81 8.17
CA ASP A 92 -9.79 6.81 8.23
C ASP A 92 -10.38 5.41 8.49
N GLY A 93 -9.54 4.37 8.52
CA GLY A 93 -9.91 2.99 8.86
C GLY A 93 -9.60 1.98 7.75
N GLY A 94 -9.34 2.45 6.53
CA GLY A 94 -8.92 1.62 5.40
C GLY A 94 -9.97 0.59 4.96
N PRO A 95 -9.55 -0.60 4.49
CA PRO A 95 -10.43 -1.57 3.84
C PRO A 95 -11.63 -1.98 4.69
N GLY A 96 -12.82 -1.82 4.14
CA GLY A 96 -14.08 -2.22 4.78
C GLY A 96 -14.56 -1.30 5.90
N VAL A 97 -13.88 -0.16 6.14
CA VAL A 97 -14.27 0.85 7.12
C VAL A 97 -14.43 2.21 6.44
N ALA A 98 -13.39 2.70 5.77
CA ALA A 98 -13.43 3.96 5.03
C ALA A 98 -13.75 3.70 3.55
N PRO A 99 -14.63 4.52 2.92
CA PRO A 99 -14.83 4.45 1.47
C PRO A 99 -13.51 4.74 0.76
N LEU A 100 -13.22 4.00 -0.30
CA LEU A 100 -12.00 4.22 -1.07
C LEU A 100 -12.13 5.52 -1.87
N PRO A 101 -11.18 6.47 -1.77
CA PRO A 101 -11.17 7.67 -2.60
C PRO A 101 -11.11 7.31 -4.09
N ALA A 102 -11.89 8.02 -4.93
CA ALA A 102 -11.94 7.78 -6.37
C ALA A 102 -10.56 7.89 -7.06
N VAL A 103 -9.66 8.74 -6.54
CA VAL A 103 -8.29 8.85 -7.05
C VAL A 103 -7.49 7.56 -6.77
N LEU A 104 -7.66 6.97 -5.59
CA LEU A 104 -7.00 5.70 -5.24
C LEU A 104 -7.58 4.50 -6.01
N GLU A 105 -8.84 4.55 -6.42
CA GLU A 105 -9.44 3.51 -7.28
C GLU A 105 -8.63 3.29 -8.57
N LEU A 106 -8.03 4.35 -9.12
CA LEU A 106 -7.19 4.27 -10.32
C LEU A 106 -5.91 3.46 -10.11
N SER A 107 -5.48 3.30 -8.86
CA SER A 107 -4.31 2.50 -8.49
C SER A 107 -4.66 1.09 -8.03
N VAL A 108 -5.95 0.73 -7.93
CA VAL A 108 -6.36 -0.60 -7.48
C VAL A 108 -6.02 -1.66 -8.54
N ILE A 109 -5.39 -2.74 -8.08
CA ILE A 109 -5.01 -3.88 -8.92
C ILE A 109 -5.59 -5.18 -8.37
N THR A 110 -5.74 -6.17 -9.24
CA THR A 110 -6.09 -7.53 -8.82
C THR A 110 -4.86 -8.21 -8.20
N PRO A 111 -5.00 -8.94 -7.08
CA PRO A 111 -3.91 -9.78 -6.56
C PRO A 111 -3.46 -10.82 -7.60
N PRO A 112 -2.23 -11.33 -7.52
CA PRO A 112 -1.79 -12.44 -8.38
C PRO A 112 -2.68 -13.66 -8.19
N ALA A 113 -2.83 -14.46 -9.25
CA ALA A 113 -3.48 -15.75 -9.16
C ALA A 113 -2.70 -16.68 -8.21
N PRO A 114 -3.37 -17.56 -7.44
CA PRO A 114 -2.71 -18.56 -6.60
C PRO A 114 -1.82 -19.53 -7.38
#